data_AF-A0A954X7F0-F1
#
_entry.id   AF-A0A954X7F0-F1
#
_cell.length_a   1.000
_cell.length_b   1.000
_cell.length_c   1.000
_cell.angle_alpha   90.00
_cell.angle_beta   90.00
_cell.angle_gamma   90.00
#
_symmetry.space_group_name_H-M   'P 1'
#
loop_
_entity.id
_entity.type
_entity.pdbx_description
1 polymer ?
#
loop_
_entity_poly.entity_id
_entity_poly.type
_entity_poly.pdbx_seq_one_letter_code
_entity_poly.pdbx_strand_id
1 'polypeptide(L)'
;MKAVSAWSMFFATLLAVGFGSAARAESYLLGDYFQDSAVQPVGCTTACGCADTGCTGGCTDGCCTAGGGCCDSALGCDSCVSDLCCDDCGDACGCCDDLLLGLFTHSDHCACDFISPMTNPVFFEDPRTLTEVRAIFVHHVVPGGATGGGNVRVIAAQVRAALTDRLSIIATKDGFISASNPLIQDGWADISLGLKYNLYADYCTGTLLSAGATYEMPVGSTQALQGNGDGEFHVFLTGGQRLGCRGHWISGAGFRLPADPNDESTMFYWSNHWDYLITNKVYFLTEVNWFNWTRSGAGGIPGIEGGDFFNFGSTGVAGNDIVTGAFGFKYKPSCNMELGIAWEVPLTERRDVLDNRLTVDAIFRY
;
A
#
# COMPACT_ATOMS: atom_id res chain seq x y z
N MET A 1 1.64 -35.26 -6.95
CA MET A 1 2.27 -34.91 -5.65
C MET A 1 1.22 -34.17 -4.84
N LYS A 2 1.06 -34.49 -3.55
CA LYS A 2 -0.13 -34.15 -2.77
C LYS A 2 -0.23 -32.65 -2.48
N ALA A 3 -1.43 -32.11 -2.63
CA ALA A 3 -1.81 -30.75 -2.31
C ALA A 3 -1.37 -30.36 -0.89
N VAL A 4 -0.57 -29.31 -0.78
CA VAL A 4 -0.34 -28.59 0.47
C VAL A 4 -1.62 -27.80 0.72
N SER A 5 -2.37 -28.13 1.77
CA SER A 5 -3.63 -27.46 2.08
C SER A 5 -3.36 -26.00 2.48
N ALA A 6 -4.26 -25.09 2.10
CA ALA A 6 -4.19 -23.66 2.44
C ALA A 6 -4.00 -23.38 3.95
N TRP A 7 -4.42 -24.32 4.81
CA TRP A 7 -4.18 -24.32 6.25
C TRP A 7 -2.70 -24.34 6.66
N SER A 8 -1.84 -24.97 5.84
CA SER A 8 -0.39 -25.04 6.10
C SER A 8 0.30 -23.69 5.87
N MET A 9 -0.18 -22.90 4.91
CA MET A 9 0.34 -21.54 4.66
C MET A 9 -0.18 -20.55 5.69
N PHE A 10 -1.44 -20.69 6.13
CA PHE A 10 -2.00 -19.90 7.23
C PHE A 10 -1.17 -20.03 8.51
N PHE A 11 -0.66 -21.23 8.83
CA PHE A 11 0.24 -21.45 9.96
C PHE A 11 1.68 -20.98 9.73
N ALA A 12 2.21 -21.08 8.51
CA ALA A 12 3.56 -20.62 8.21
C ALA A 12 3.69 -19.10 8.36
N THR A 13 2.65 -18.34 7.99
CA THR A 13 2.62 -16.88 8.18
C THR A 13 2.38 -16.50 9.63
N LEU A 14 1.56 -17.25 10.38
CA LEU A 14 1.36 -17.01 11.83
C LEU A 14 2.60 -17.35 12.68
N LEU A 15 3.40 -18.34 12.28
CA LEU A 15 4.64 -18.72 12.97
C LEU A 15 5.80 -17.74 12.72
N ALA A 16 5.75 -16.94 11.66
CA ALA A 16 6.68 -15.84 11.44
C ALA A 16 6.34 -14.60 12.29
N VAL A 17 5.08 -14.45 12.71
CA VAL A 17 4.60 -13.38 13.58
C VAL A 17 4.29 -13.97 14.96
N GLY A 18 5.34 -14.38 15.66
CA GLY A 18 5.24 -14.72 17.07
C GLY A 18 4.78 -13.51 17.87
N PHE A 19 3.50 -13.48 18.26
CA PHE A 19 3.03 -12.73 19.41
C PHE A 19 3.68 -13.32 20.67
N GLY A 20 4.93 -12.93 20.90
CA GLY A 20 5.71 -13.23 22.09
C GLY A 20 6.30 -11.94 22.60
N SER A 21 5.85 -11.50 23.78
CA SER A 21 6.43 -10.37 24.50
C SER A 21 7.94 -10.53 24.62
N ALA A 22 8.72 -9.70 23.94
CA ALA A 22 10.16 -9.59 24.16
C ALA A 22 10.44 -8.29 24.90
N ALA A 23 10.26 -8.34 26.21
CA ALA A 23 10.91 -7.41 27.13
C ALA A 23 12.42 -7.70 27.12
N ARG A 24 13.22 -6.63 27.09
CA ARG A 24 14.65 -6.53 27.45
C ARG A 24 15.61 -7.54 26.81
N ALA A 25 16.49 -7.04 25.95
CA ALA A 25 17.85 -7.55 25.84
C ALA A 25 18.82 -6.36 25.90
N GLU A 26 19.63 -6.35 26.96
CA GLU A 26 20.69 -5.39 27.22
C GLU A 26 21.82 -5.48 26.19
N SER A 27 22.50 -4.35 26.07
CA SER A 27 23.69 -4.04 25.30
C SER A 27 24.82 -5.06 25.41
N TYR A 28 25.46 -5.36 24.27
CA TYR A 28 26.89 -5.75 24.23
C TYR A 28 27.60 -5.11 23.04
N LEU A 29 28.72 -4.48 23.37
CA LEU A 29 29.61 -3.63 22.58
C LEU A 29 30.40 -4.39 21.49
N LEU A 30 30.51 -3.79 20.30
CA LEU A 30 31.71 -3.69 19.45
C LEU A 30 31.47 -2.44 18.57
N GLY A 31 32.15 -1.30 18.71
CA GLY A 31 33.59 -1.12 18.86
C GLY A 31 34.19 -0.82 17.48
N ASP A 32 34.15 0.47 17.12
CA ASP A 32 35.00 1.22 16.16
C ASP A 32 35.51 0.52 14.90
N TYR A 33 35.17 1.07 13.73
CA TYR A 33 36.13 1.44 12.67
C TYR A 33 35.33 1.94 11.47
N PHE A 34 35.36 3.25 11.19
CA PHE A 34 35.39 3.89 9.87
C PHE A 34 35.24 5.41 10.09
N GLN A 35 36.38 6.08 10.36
CA GLN A 35 36.49 7.52 10.16
C GLN A 35 36.68 7.78 8.67
N ASP A 36 35.85 8.64 8.09
CA ASP A 36 36.24 9.35 6.87
C ASP A 36 35.74 10.80 6.89
N SER A 37 36.35 11.60 6.04
CA SER A 37 36.94 12.88 6.39
C SER A 37 36.20 14.06 5.77
N ALA A 38 36.09 15.15 6.54
CA ALA A 38 36.07 16.56 6.14
C ALA A 38 35.16 17.00 4.95
N VAL A 39 34.01 17.61 5.30
CA VAL A 39 33.37 18.68 4.51
C VAL A 39 33.24 19.91 5.41
N GLN A 40 33.73 21.06 4.94
CA GLN A 40 33.75 22.35 5.64
C GLN A 40 32.32 22.92 5.80
N PRO A 41 31.94 23.51 6.95
CA PRO A 41 30.58 24.00 7.15
C PRO A 41 30.36 25.40 6.54
N VAL A 42 29.29 25.52 5.76
CA VAL A 42 28.67 26.80 5.39
C VAL A 42 27.96 27.34 6.64
N GLY A 43 28.18 28.62 6.94
CA GLY A 43 27.84 29.24 8.23
C GLY A 43 26.36 29.17 8.61
N CYS A 44 26.11 28.84 9.88
CA CYS A 44 24.80 28.94 10.52
C CYS A 44 24.42 30.41 10.69
N THR A 45 23.38 30.87 9.98
CA THR A 45 22.67 32.10 10.35
C THR A 45 21.80 31.82 11.57
N THR A 46 22.01 32.62 12.61
CA THR A 46 21.45 32.52 13.95
C THR A 46 19.91 32.58 14.00
N ALA A 47 19.27 31.48 14.39
CA ALA A 47 17.89 31.46 14.89
C ALA A 47 17.71 30.75 16.24
N CYS A 48 18.78 30.23 16.84
CA CYS A 48 18.76 29.73 18.22
C CYS A 48 19.91 30.37 19.00
N GLY A 49 19.61 30.90 20.18
CA GLY A 49 20.56 31.59 21.06
C GLY A 49 21.59 30.65 21.69
N CYS A 50 22.48 30.07 20.87
CA CYS A 50 23.71 29.45 21.35
C CYS A 50 24.75 30.56 21.47
N ALA A 51 25.05 30.98 22.70
CA ALA A 51 26.19 31.83 22.97
C ALA A 51 27.51 31.13 22.58
N ASP A 52 28.45 31.94 22.09
CA ASP A 52 29.74 31.58 21.54
C ASP A 52 30.53 30.55 22.35
N THR A 53 30.48 29.28 21.97
CA THR A 53 31.56 28.31 22.24
C THR A 53 31.55 27.21 21.16
N GLY A 54 32.72 26.91 20.60
CA GLY A 54 32.93 26.22 19.33
C GLY A 54 32.17 24.90 19.11
N CYS A 55 31.65 24.77 17.88
CA CYS A 55 31.04 23.55 17.34
C CYS A 55 32.08 22.44 17.08
N THR A 56 32.56 21.78 18.13
CA THR A 56 33.32 20.52 18.04
C THR A 56 32.82 19.43 18.99
N GLY A 57 31.68 19.63 19.66
CA GLY A 57 31.00 18.60 20.43
C GLY A 57 29.72 18.19 19.70
N GLY A 58 29.48 16.88 19.57
CA GLY A 58 28.21 16.36 19.06
C GLY A 58 27.02 16.92 19.85
N CYS A 59 25.83 16.87 19.25
CA CYS A 59 24.59 17.23 19.92
C CYS A 59 24.41 16.35 21.16
N THR A 60 24.88 16.81 22.32
CA THR A 60 24.62 16.18 23.61
C THR A 60 23.27 16.69 24.09
N ASP A 61 22.31 15.77 24.31
CA ASP A 61 21.16 15.70 25.26
C ASP A 61 20.48 16.98 25.81
N GLY A 62 20.78 18.17 25.29
CA GLY A 62 20.33 19.46 25.79
C GLY A 62 19.38 20.19 24.83
N CYS A 63 19.19 19.68 23.61
CA CYS A 63 18.21 20.23 22.67
C CYS A 63 16.83 19.58 22.77
N CYS A 64 16.69 18.50 23.54
CA CYS A 64 15.41 17.82 23.78
C CYS A 64 15.10 17.87 25.27
N THR A 65 14.46 18.94 25.74
CA THR A 65 13.89 18.93 27.09
C THR A 65 12.69 18.00 27.10
N ALA A 66 12.63 17.07 28.06
CA ALA A 66 11.47 16.23 28.32
C ALA A 66 10.19 17.09 28.37
N GLY A 67 9.37 16.99 27.32
CA GLY A 67 8.14 17.77 27.14
C GLY A 67 8.13 18.78 25.99
N GLY A 68 9.21 18.94 25.22
CA GLY A 68 9.26 19.74 23.99
C GLY A 68 9.72 18.87 22.83
N GLY A 69 8.82 18.57 21.89
CA GLY A 69 9.11 17.67 20.78
C GLY A 69 10.16 18.23 19.82
N CYS A 70 10.86 17.33 19.14
CA CYS A 70 11.89 17.63 18.11
C CYS A 70 11.33 18.27 16.82
N CYS A 71 10.10 18.75 16.84
CA CYS A 71 9.44 19.41 15.72
C CYS A 71 9.08 20.83 16.17
N ASP A 72 10.06 21.73 16.16
CA ASP A 72 9.74 23.15 16.29
C ASP A 72 9.06 23.59 14.99
N SER A 73 7.93 24.29 15.15
CA SER A 73 7.13 25.00 14.13
C SER A 73 7.92 25.91 13.15
N ALA A 74 9.22 26.08 13.34
CA ALA A 74 10.13 26.79 12.45
C ALA A 74 10.78 25.91 11.36
N LEU A 75 10.76 24.58 11.52
CA LEU A 75 11.20 23.61 10.51
C LEU A 75 9.96 22.87 10.05
N GLY A 76 9.53 23.11 8.80
CA GLY A 76 8.28 22.58 8.28
C GLY A 76 8.13 21.06 8.45
N CYS A 77 6.91 20.55 8.28
CA CYS A 77 6.48 19.14 8.40
C CYS A 77 7.36 18.09 7.61
N ASP A 78 8.38 18.54 6.87
CA ASP A 78 9.43 17.77 6.18
C ASP A 78 10.64 17.36 7.06
N SER A 79 10.77 17.84 8.31
CA SER A 79 11.98 17.59 9.12
C SER A 79 11.99 16.28 9.92
N CYS A 80 10.92 15.49 9.90
CA CYS A 80 10.86 14.18 10.58
C CYS A 80 11.63 13.06 9.84
N VAL A 81 12.52 13.42 8.91
CA VAL A 81 13.23 12.49 8.00
C VAL A 81 14.55 11.98 8.61
N SER A 82 14.74 12.05 9.93
CA SER A 82 15.90 11.40 10.53
C SER A 82 15.60 9.91 10.75
N ASP A 83 16.26 9.08 9.93
CA ASP A 83 16.47 7.61 10.01
C ASP A 83 16.96 7.07 11.39
N LEU A 84 16.90 7.88 12.44
CA LEU A 84 17.47 7.63 13.77
C LEU A 84 16.45 7.75 14.91
N CYS A 85 15.16 7.97 14.62
CA CYS A 85 14.13 8.02 15.65
C CYS A 85 13.58 6.64 16.03
N CYS A 86 14.44 5.61 16.11
CA CYS A 86 14.04 4.33 16.72
C CYS A 86 13.81 4.46 18.24
N ASP A 87 14.13 5.60 18.86
CA ASP A 87 14.10 5.76 20.33
C ASP A 87 13.42 7.04 20.88
N ASP A 88 12.97 8.00 20.06
CA ASP A 88 12.41 9.26 20.59
C ASP A 88 11.16 9.72 19.83
N CYS A 89 10.06 9.01 20.05
CA CYS A 89 8.74 9.42 19.60
C CYS A 89 8.16 10.42 20.61
N GLY A 90 8.63 11.66 20.54
CA GLY A 90 7.94 12.79 21.19
C GLY A 90 6.62 13.08 20.49
N ASP A 91 5.61 13.51 21.25
CA ASP A 91 4.22 13.83 20.88
C ASP A 91 4.01 14.93 19.80
N ALA A 92 5.01 15.20 18.96
CA ALA A 92 5.05 16.33 18.04
C ALA A 92 5.03 15.96 16.55
N CYS A 93 4.61 14.76 16.18
CA CYS A 93 4.19 14.51 14.80
C CYS A 93 2.76 15.05 14.61
N GLY A 94 2.62 16.38 14.70
CA GLY A 94 1.36 17.09 14.61
C GLY A 94 0.95 17.36 13.17
N CYS A 95 -0.35 17.25 12.90
CA CYS A 95 -0.97 17.71 11.67
C CYS A 95 -0.62 19.20 11.45
N CYS A 96 -0.04 19.52 10.30
CA CYS A 96 -0.01 20.89 9.81
C CYS A 96 -1.49 21.39 9.73
N ASP A 97 -1.84 22.50 10.37
CA ASP A 97 -3.23 23.05 10.43
C ASP A 97 -3.76 23.55 9.06
N ASP A 98 -2.96 23.42 8.00
CA ASP A 98 -3.30 23.86 6.65
C ASP A 98 -4.21 22.85 5.94
N LEU A 99 -5.44 23.26 5.66
CA LEU A 99 -6.42 22.45 4.94
C LEU A 99 -6.31 22.68 3.43
N LEU A 100 -6.10 21.62 2.64
CA LEU A 100 -6.22 21.65 1.20
C LEU A 100 -7.68 21.95 0.82
N LEU A 101 -7.87 23.02 0.05
CA LEU A 101 -9.18 23.55 -0.36
C LEU A 101 -10.11 23.88 0.84
N GLY A 102 -9.56 24.06 2.04
CA GLY A 102 -10.34 24.32 3.25
C GLY A 102 -11.15 23.13 3.77
N LEU A 103 -10.92 21.92 3.24
CA LEU A 103 -11.69 20.72 3.58
C LEU A 103 -10.83 19.50 3.91
N PHE A 104 -9.69 19.32 3.24
CA PHE A 104 -8.87 18.11 3.37
C PHE A 104 -7.64 18.36 4.22
N THR A 105 -7.37 17.47 5.18
CA THR A 105 -6.18 17.56 6.03
C THR A 105 -4.95 17.00 5.30
N HIS A 106 -3.76 17.32 5.81
CA HIS A 106 -2.51 16.73 5.36
C HIS A 106 -2.50 15.21 5.56
N SER A 107 -1.70 14.54 4.74
CA SER A 107 -1.37 13.14 4.94
C SER A 107 -0.70 12.93 6.30
N ASP A 108 -0.90 11.75 6.88
CA ASP A 108 -0.17 11.36 8.08
C ASP A 108 1.35 11.26 7.79
N HIS A 109 2.11 12.16 8.39
CA HIS A 109 3.58 12.20 8.30
C HIS A 109 4.28 11.37 9.39
N CYS A 110 3.56 10.82 10.36
CA CYS A 110 4.13 10.04 11.46
C CYS A 110 4.64 8.66 11.01
N ALA A 111 4.18 8.19 9.84
CA ALA A 111 4.55 6.91 9.23
C ALA A 111 5.14 7.12 7.82
N CYS A 112 6.00 8.13 7.67
CA CYS A 112 6.69 8.44 6.41
C CYS A 112 7.63 7.33 5.91
N ASP A 113 8.08 6.43 6.77
CA ASP A 113 8.97 5.33 6.44
C ASP A 113 8.26 4.15 5.74
N PHE A 114 6.94 4.05 5.87
CA PHE A 114 6.15 3.05 5.14
C PHE A 114 6.05 3.39 3.65
N ILE A 115 6.03 2.37 2.79
CA ILE A 115 5.67 2.52 1.38
C ILE A 115 4.30 1.89 1.09
N SER A 116 3.58 2.42 0.09
CA SER A 116 2.26 1.87 -0.24
C SER A 116 2.36 0.58 -1.06
N PRO A 117 1.44 -0.39 -0.88
CA PRO A 117 1.41 -1.61 -1.68
C PRO A 117 1.24 -1.37 -3.20
N MET A 118 1.69 -2.34 -4.00
CA MET A 118 1.79 -2.25 -5.46
C MET A 118 0.79 -3.14 -6.21
N THR A 119 0.59 -4.37 -5.74
CA THR A 119 -0.28 -5.35 -6.36
C THR A 119 -1.67 -5.34 -5.75
N ASN A 120 -2.61 -6.05 -6.41
CA ASN A 120 -4.03 -5.92 -6.13
C ASN A 120 -4.49 -4.45 -5.92
N PRO A 121 -4.08 -3.50 -6.81
CA PRO A 121 -4.10 -2.07 -6.47
C PRO A 121 -5.49 -1.53 -6.19
N VAL A 122 -6.56 -2.13 -6.71
CA VAL A 122 -7.94 -1.69 -6.50
C VAL A 122 -8.42 -1.96 -5.07
N PHE A 123 -7.96 -3.06 -4.46
CA PHE A 123 -8.48 -3.55 -3.18
C PHE A 123 -7.46 -3.51 -2.04
N PHE A 124 -6.17 -3.64 -2.32
CA PHE A 124 -5.14 -3.64 -1.29
C PHE A 124 -4.81 -2.22 -0.82
N GLU A 125 -5.57 -1.77 0.18
CA GLU A 125 -5.46 -0.43 0.74
C GLU A 125 -4.32 -0.26 1.73
N ASP A 126 -3.69 0.92 1.68
CA ASP A 126 -2.71 1.37 2.67
C ASP A 126 -3.41 1.68 4.01
N PRO A 127 -2.89 1.21 5.15
CA PRO A 127 -3.51 1.44 6.45
C PRO A 127 -3.43 2.89 6.94
N ARG A 128 -2.58 3.74 6.36
CA ARG A 128 -2.40 5.14 6.77
C ARG A 128 -3.56 6.04 6.32
N THR A 129 -3.82 7.10 7.09
CA THR A 129 -4.72 8.19 6.68
C THR A 129 -3.95 9.14 5.76
N LEU A 130 -4.24 9.15 4.45
CA LEU A 130 -3.44 9.87 3.45
C LEU A 130 -4.32 10.80 2.59
N THR A 131 -3.75 11.94 2.23
CA THR A 131 -4.27 12.85 1.19
C THR A 131 -3.33 12.79 -0.01
N GLU A 132 -3.68 11.98 -1.00
CA GLU A 132 -2.79 11.64 -2.10
C GLU A 132 -3.51 11.41 -3.43
N VAL A 133 -2.75 11.59 -4.51
CA VAL A 133 -3.10 11.09 -5.83
C VAL A 133 -2.06 10.06 -6.23
N ARG A 134 -2.54 8.89 -6.66
CA ARG A 134 -1.71 7.79 -7.16
C ARG A 134 -2.05 7.52 -8.61
N ALA A 135 -1.11 7.82 -9.50
CA ALA A 135 -1.17 7.38 -10.89
C ALA A 135 -0.65 5.94 -11.00
N ILE A 136 -1.36 5.09 -11.74
CA ILE A 136 -1.04 3.68 -11.90
C ILE A 136 -1.04 3.34 -13.38
N PHE A 137 0.04 2.71 -13.82
CA PHE A 137 0.12 2.04 -15.11
C PHE A 137 0.27 0.54 -14.90
N VAL A 138 -0.58 -0.23 -15.55
CA VAL A 138 -0.52 -1.69 -15.53
C VAL A 138 -0.34 -2.19 -16.95
N HIS A 139 0.63 -3.07 -17.16
CA HIS A 139 0.74 -3.90 -18.35
C HIS A 139 0.52 -5.36 -17.95
N HIS A 140 -0.64 -5.89 -18.33
CA HIS A 140 -1.14 -7.20 -17.93
C HIS A 140 -1.14 -8.13 -19.12
N VAL A 141 -0.44 -9.26 -19.02
CA VAL A 141 -0.41 -10.29 -20.06
C VAL A 141 -1.47 -11.34 -19.74
N VAL A 142 -2.38 -11.54 -20.68
CA VAL A 142 -3.47 -12.50 -20.56
C VAL A 142 -2.99 -13.86 -21.09
N PRO A 143 -3.18 -14.97 -20.35
CA PRO A 143 -2.84 -16.30 -20.85
C PRO A 143 -3.54 -16.61 -22.18
N GLY A 144 -2.93 -17.47 -22.99
CA GLY A 144 -3.56 -18.01 -24.19
C GLY A 144 -4.67 -19.03 -23.88
N GLY A 145 -5.23 -19.66 -24.92
CA GLY A 145 -6.29 -20.67 -24.76
C GLY A 145 -7.67 -20.02 -24.73
N ALA A 146 -8.47 -20.31 -23.70
CA ALA A 146 -9.88 -19.89 -23.63
C ALA A 146 -10.07 -18.37 -23.52
N THR A 147 -9.07 -17.66 -23.00
CA THR A 147 -9.03 -16.19 -22.87
C THR A 147 -8.55 -15.48 -24.14
N GLY A 148 -8.07 -16.21 -25.16
CA GLY A 148 -7.61 -15.64 -26.43
C GLY A 148 -6.24 -14.95 -26.41
N GLY A 149 -5.58 -14.84 -25.25
CA GLY A 149 -4.25 -14.24 -25.11
C GLY A 149 -4.20 -12.73 -25.29
N GLY A 150 -3.01 -12.19 -25.54
CA GLY A 150 -2.80 -10.74 -25.74
C GLY A 150 -2.47 -9.99 -24.45
N ASN A 151 -2.61 -8.67 -24.49
CA ASN A 151 -2.28 -7.82 -23.36
C ASN A 151 -3.39 -6.80 -23.09
N VAL A 152 -3.60 -6.50 -21.81
CA VAL A 152 -4.47 -5.43 -21.32
C VAL A 152 -3.57 -4.41 -20.64
N ARG A 153 -3.77 -3.13 -20.95
CA ARG A 153 -3.07 -2.02 -20.33
C ARG A 153 -4.08 -1.14 -19.63
N VAL A 154 -3.77 -0.74 -18.41
CA VAL A 154 -4.62 0.14 -17.62
C VAL A 154 -3.82 1.37 -17.27
N ILE A 155 -4.38 2.54 -17.52
CA ILE A 155 -3.92 3.82 -16.97
C ILE A 155 -5.01 4.29 -16.03
N ALA A 156 -4.70 4.34 -14.74
CA ALA A 156 -5.65 4.63 -13.68
C ALA A 156 -5.12 5.72 -12.76
N ALA A 157 -6.05 6.38 -12.06
CA ALA A 157 -5.74 7.28 -10.96
C ALA A 157 -6.57 6.88 -9.75
N GLN A 158 -5.93 6.81 -8.59
CA GLN A 158 -6.60 6.71 -7.30
C GLN A 158 -6.45 8.02 -6.56
N VAL A 159 -7.49 8.38 -5.81
CA VAL A 159 -7.48 9.58 -4.98
C VAL A 159 -7.87 9.18 -3.58
N ARG A 160 -7.09 9.63 -2.60
CA ARG A 160 -7.42 9.51 -1.18
C ARG A 160 -7.41 10.92 -0.61
N ALA A 161 -8.41 11.26 0.18
CA ALA A 161 -8.52 12.58 0.77
C ALA A 161 -8.91 12.44 2.25
N ALA A 162 -7.99 12.78 3.14
CA ALA A 162 -8.23 12.76 4.56
C ALA A 162 -9.18 13.92 4.95
N LEU A 163 -10.29 13.57 5.60
CA LEU A 163 -11.25 14.52 6.18
C LEU A 163 -10.91 14.86 7.63
N THR A 164 -10.33 13.90 8.34
CA THR A 164 -9.79 14.03 9.70
C THR A 164 -8.55 13.14 9.81
N ASP A 165 -7.86 13.15 10.95
CA ASP A 165 -6.71 12.28 11.22
C ASP A 165 -7.06 10.77 11.15
N ARG A 166 -8.34 10.43 11.18
CA ARG A 166 -8.82 9.05 11.15
C ARG A 166 -9.77 8.72 10.01
N LEU A 167 -10.39 9.69 9.36
CA LEU A 167 -11.39 9.44 8.33
C LEU A 167 -10.90 9.94 6.97
N SER A 168 -10.98 9.11 5.94
CA SER A 168 -10.67 9.48 4.56
C SER A 168 -11.81 9.10 3.63
N ILE A 169 -12.01 9.92 2.59
CA ILE A 169 -12.71 9.52 1.37
C ILE A 169 -11.68 8.86 0.46
N ILE A 170 -12.03 7.75 -0.16
CA ILE A 170 -11.16 7.01 -1.06
C ILE A 170 -11.89 6.73 -2.38
N ALA A 171 -11.21 7.00 -3.49
CA ALA A 171 -11.59 6.59 -4.83
C ALA A 171 -10.53 5.61 -5.34
N THR A 172 -10.84 4.32 -5.31
CA THR A 172 -9.86 3.24 -5.45
C THR A 172 -9.85 2.59 -6.82
N LYS A 173 -10.87 2.84 -7.64
CA LYS A 173 -10.96 2.36 -9.02
C LYS A 173 -11.40 3.48 -9.93
N ASP A 174 -10.68 3.64 -11.02
CA ASP A 174 -10.97 4.45 -12.20
C ASP A 174 -9.95 4.04 -13.27
N GLY A 175 -10.08 4.54 -14.49
CA GLY A 175 -9.03 4.50 -15.49
C GLY A 175 -9.51 4.18 -16.89
N PHE A 176 -8.57 4.16 -17.80
CA PHE A 176 -8.78 3.76 -19.19
C PHE A 176 -8.06 2.44 -19.45
N ILE A 177 -8.82 1.48 -19.97
CA ILE A 177 -8.37 0.16 -20.36
C ILE A 177 -8.13 0.16 -21.85
N SER A 178 -6.96 -0.30 -22.28
CA SER A 178 -6.67 -0.57 -23.69
C SER A 178 -6.20 -2.00 -23.86
N ALA A 179 -6.73 -2.70 -24.86
CA ALA A 179 -6.55 -4.14 -24.97
C ALA A 179 -6.26 -4.57 -26.40
N SER A 180 -5.34 -5.52 -26.53
CA SER A 180 -5.09 -6.27 -27.77
C SER A 180 -5.73 -7.67 -27.74
N ASN A 181 -6.60 -7.90 -26.76
CA ASN A 181 -7.29 -9.16 -26.50
C ASN A 181 -8.59 -9.23 -27.34
N PRO A 182 -9.00 -10.41 -27.84
CA PRO A 182 -10.22 -10.52 -28.66
C PRO A 182 -11.55 -10.33 -27.89
N LEU A 183 -11.52 -10.40 -26.56
CA LEU A 183 -12.68 -10.34 -25.66
C LEU A 183 -12.84 -8.98 -24.97
N ILE A 184 -11.77 -8.18 -24.91
CA ILE A 184 -11.73 -6.87 -24.25
C ILE A 184 -11.34 -5.83 -25.29
N GLN A 185 -12.13 -4.77 -25.41
CA GLN A 185 -11.82 -3.61 -26.24
C GLN A 185 -11.48 -2.40 -25.36
N ASP A 186 -10.97 -1.35 -26.01
CA ASP A 186 -10.62 -0.11 -25.33
C ASP A 186 -11.86 0.56 -24.73
N GLY A 187 -11.74 1.09 -23.51
CA GLY A 187 -12.84 1.78 -22.84
C GLY A 187 -12.53 2.19 -21.41
N TRP A 188 -13.50 2.85 -20.78
CA TRP A 188 -13.40 3.34 -19.42
C TRP A 188 -13.69 2.23 -18.40
N ALA A 189 -12.93 2.24 -17.30
CA ALA A 189 -13.16 1.41 -16.13
C ALA A 189 -14.36 1.93 -15.32
N ASP A 190 -14.92 1.03 -14.52
CA ASP A 190 -15.86 1.39 -13.47
C ASP A 190 -15.18 2.24 -12.40
N ILE A 191 -15.99 3.02 -11.69
CA ILE A 191 -15.50 3.97 -10.68
C ILE A 191 -15.88 3.46 -9.30
N SER A 192 -14.91 3.34 -8.39
CA SER A 192 -15.15 2.97 -7.00
C SER A 192 -14.91 4.14 -6.06
N LEU A 193 -15.86 4.38 -5.17
CA LEU A 193 -15.80 5.44 -4.15
C LEU A 193 -16.21 4.87 -2.78
N GLY A 194 -15.58 5.36 -1.72
CA GLY A 194 -15.93 4.94 -0.37
C GLY A 194 -15.24 5.71 0.74
N LEU A 195 -15.28 5.10 1.92
CA LEU A 195 -14.73 5.65 3.16
C LEU A 195 -13.73 4.67 3.76
N LYS A 196 -12.67 5.23 4.34
CA LYS A 196 -11.68 4.52 5.15
C LYS A 196 -11.57 5.15 6.52
N TYR A 197 -11.51 4.34 7.56
CA TYR A 197 -11.39 4.78 8.93
C TYR A 197 -10.22 4.08 9.63
N ASN A 198 -9.33 4.89 10.22
CA ASN A 198 -8.21 4.45 11.04
C ASN A 198 -8.72 4.05 12.43
N LEU A 199 -8.74 2.73 12.66
CA LEU A 199 -9.20 2.10 13.89
C LEU A 199 -8.17 2.23 15.00
N TYR A 200 -6.89 2.11 14.66
CA TYR A 200 -5.79 2.13 15.61
C TYR A 200 -4.50 2.57 14.91
N ALA A 201 -3.79 3.50 15.53
CA ALA A 201 -2.45 3.91 15.11
C ALA A 201 -1.57 4.15 16.32
N ASP A 202 -0.43 3.49 16.35
CA ASP A 202 0.68 3.72 17.25
C ASP A 202 1.94 3.90 16.40
N TYR A 203 2.37 5.14 16.25
CA TYR A 203 3.51 5.50 15.40
C TYR A 203 4.85 5.15 16.04
N CYS A 204 4.90 5.01 17.36
CA CYS A 204 6.09 4.60 18.09
C CYS A 204 6.46 3.16 17.72
N THR A 205 5.47 2.27 17.79
CA THR A 205 5.64 0.87 17.39
C THR A 205 5.46 0.65 15.89
N GLY A 206 4.92 1.63 15.17
CA GLY A 206 4.58 1.53 13.75
C GLY A 206 3.43 0.54 13.50
N THR A 207 2.51 0.41 14.45
CA THR A 207 1.33 -0.45 14.33
C THR A 207 0.13 0.37 13.86
N LEU A 208 -0.43 0.01 12.71
CA LEU A 208 -1.56 0.69 12.08
C LEU A 208 -2.67 -0.30 11.77
N LEU A 209 -3.92 0.12 11.88
CA LEU A 209 -5.09 -0.66 11.54
C LEU A 209 -6.20 0.25 11.02
N SER A 210 -6.66 -0.03 9.81
CA SER A 210 -7.76 0.68 9.17
C SER A 210 -8.79 -0.30 8.62
N ALA A 211 -10.04 0.12 8.62
CA ALA A 211 -11.12 -0.58 7.93
C ALA A 211 -11.86 0.39 7.01
N GLY A 212 -12.51 -0.14 5.99
CA GLY A 212 -13.27 0.70 5.08
C GLY A 212 -14.25 -0.08 4.23
N ALA A 213 -15.01 0.69 3.46
CA ALA A 213 -15.94 0.17 2.49
C ALA A 213 -15.95 1.08 1.25
N THR A 214 -15.98 0.49 0.06
CA THR A 214 -16.18 1.18 -1.21
C THR A 214 -17.34 0.54 -1.97
N TYR A 215 -17.94 1.33 -2.87
CA TYR A 215 -18.93 0.85 -3.82
C TYR A 215 -18.43 1.17 -5.23
N GLU A 216 -18.32 0.13 -6.05
CA GLU A 216 -18.02 0.20 -7.47
C GLU A 216 -19.31 0.46 -8.25
N MET A 217 -19.36 1.60 -8.94
CA MET A 217 -20.47 2.01 -9.79
C MET A 217 -20.22 1.52 -11.22
N PRO A 218 -21.19 0.80 -11.83
CA PRO A 218 -21.04 0.23 -13.17
C PRO A 218 -21.26 1.31 -14.25
N VAL A 219 -20.37 2.29 -14.31
CA VAL A 219 -20.43 3.44 -15.24
C VAL A 219 -19.41 3.37 -16.37
N GLY A 220 -18.59 2.32 -16.37
CA GLY A 220 -17.57 2.05 -17.38
C GLY A 220 -18.14 1.60 -18.72
N SER A 221 -17.24 1.30 -19.65
CA SER A 221 -17.60 0.88 -21.01
C SER A 221 -17.81 -0.63 -21.09
N THR A 222 -19.00 -1.07 -21.49
CA THR A 222 -19.35 -2.50 -21.65
C THR A 222 -18.42 -3.28 -22.57
N GLN A 223 -17.91 -2.64 -23.62
CA GLN A 223 -16.92 -3.23 -24.53
C GLN A 223 -15.55 -3.50 -23.87
N ALA A 224 -15.24 -2.82 -22.76
CA ALA A 224 -14.05 -3.07 -21.95
C ALA A 224 -14.32 -4.07 -20.81
N LEU A 225 -15.47 -4.76 -20.84
CA LEU A 225 -15.95 -5.61 -19.74
C LEU A 225 -16.06 -4.86 -18.40
N GLN A 226 -16.56 -3.62 -18.49
CA GLN A 226 -16.87 -2.72 -17.37
C GLN A 226 -18.31 -2.23 -17.55
N GLY A 227 -18.93 -1.61 -16.55
CA GLY A 227 -20.33 -1.18 -16.66
C GLY A 227 -21.31 -2.33 -16.78
N ASN A 228 -20.92 -3.51 -16.30
CA ASN A 228 -21.77 -4.69 -16.20
C ASN A 228 -22.28 -4.84 -14.76
N GLY A 229 -23.38 -5.55 -14.58
CA GLY A 229 -23.97 -5.79 -13.26
C GLY A 229 -24.61 -4.56 -12.62
N ASP A 230 -24.99 -4.70 -11.35
CA ASP A 230 -25.66 -3.68 -10.55
C ASP A 230 -24.70 -2.96 -9.57
N GLY A 231 -23.39 -3.13 -9.81
CA GLY A 231 -22.31 -2.61 -8.99
C GLY A 231 -21.89 -3.56 -7.87
N GLU A 232 -20.81 -3.21 -7.19
CA GLU A 232 -20.15 -4.12 -6.24
C GLU A 232 -19.74 -3.40 -4.96
N PHE A 233 -20.06 -4.00 -3.82
CA PHE A 233 -19.58 -3.54 -2.52
C PHE A 233 -18.25 -4.20 -2.19
N HIS A 234 -17.29 -3.41 -1.74
CA HIS A 234 -16.02 -3.89 -1.23
C HIS A 234 -15.90 -3.46 0.23
N VAL A 235 -15.71 -4.43 1.14
CA VAL A 235 -15.43 -4.17 2.56
C VAL A 235 -14.09 -4.77 2.92
N PHE A 236 -13.27 -4.02 3.65
CA PHE A 236 -11.89 -4.42 3.91
C PHE A 236 -11.39 -4.03 5.30
N LEU A 237 -10.36 -4.75 5.71
CA LEU A 237 -9.50 -4.47 6.85
C LEU A 237 -8.05 -4.50 6.36
N THR A 238 -7.27 -3.49 6.71
CA THR A 238 -5.85 -3.40 6.38
C THR A 238 -5.05 -2.96 7.60
N GLY A 239 -3.90 -3.59 7.83
CA GLY A 239 -3.03 -3.29 8.95
C GLY A 239 -1.57 -3.24 8.54
N GLY A 240 -0.79 -2.43 9.24
CA GLY A 240 0.64 -2.24 9.03
C GLY A 240 1.41 -2.46 10.32
N GLN A 241 2.61 -3.02 10.23
CA GLN A 241 3.53 -3.19 11.33
C GLN A 241 4.95 -2.85 10.88
N ARG A 242 5.62 -1.96 11.62
CA ARG A 242 7.06 -1.75 11.49
C ARG A 242 7.81 -2.93 12.10
N LEU A 243 8.82 -3.42 11.37
CA LEU A 243 9.67 -4.55 11.72
C LEU A 243 11.12 -4.07 11.80
N GLY A 244 11.58 -3.79 13.02
CA GLY A 244 12.89 -3.17 13.25
C GLY A 244 12.95 -1.75 12.71
N CYS A 245 14.14 -1.27 12.34
CA CYS A 245 14.31 0.12 11.89
C CYS A 245 14.16 0.32 10.36
N ARG A 246 13.92 -0.73 9.58
CA ARG A 246 13.99 -0.65 8.10
C ARG A 246 12.96 -1.48 7.34
N GLY A 247 12.27 -2.40 8.01
CA GLY A 247 11.31 -3.27 7.37
C GLY A 247 9.89 -2.91 7.77
N HIS A 248 8.94 -3.12 6.87
CA HIS A 248 7.53 -3.00 7.21
C HIS A 248 6.75 -4.16 6.62
N TRP A 249 5.65 -4.48 7.27
CA TRP A 249 4.68 -5.47 6.83
C TRP A 249 3.31 -4.84 6.77
N ILE A 250 2.64 -4.92 5.63
CA ILE A 250 1.25 -4.51 5.46
C ILE A 250 0.44 -5.74 5.05
N SER A 251 -0.72 -5.94 5.66
CA SER A 251 -1.64 -7.03 5.34
C SER A 251 -3.04 -6.48 5.20
N GLY A 252 -3.70 -6.78 4.09
CA GLY A 252 -5.07 -6.37 3.79
C GLY A 252 -5.93 -7.57 3.42
N ALA A 253 -7.15 -7.64 3.93
CA ALA A 253 -8.12 -8.66 3.56
C ALA A 253 -9.50 -8.03 3.39
N GLY A 254 -10.28 -8.57 2.46
CA GLY A 254 -11.58 -8.01 2.16
C GLY A 254 -12.47 -8.90 1.32
N PHE A 255 -13.74 -8.53 1.27
CA PHE A 255 -14.75 -9.17 0.44
C PHE A 255 -15.20 -8.23 -0.66
N ARG A 256 -15.28 -8.77 -1.87
CA ARG A 256 -16.03 -8.22 -3.00
C ARG A 256 -17.39 -8.88 -3.04
N LEU A 257 -18.43 -8.08 -2.86
CA LEU A 257 -19.82 -8.48 -2.69
C LEU A 257 -20.64 -7.81 -3.80
N PRO A 258 -20.93 -8.50 -4.91
CA PRO A 258 -21.76 -7.93 -5.96
C PRO A 258 -23.17 -7.61 -5.44
N ALA A 259 -23.77 -6.54 -5.98
CA ALA A 259 -25.14 -6.15 -5.66
C ALA A 259 -26.14 -7.21 -6.15
N ASP A 260 -25.88 -7.81 -7.32
CA ASP A 260 -26.56 -9.04 -7.75
C ASP A 260 -25.58 -10.24 -7.80
N PRO A 261 -25.59 -11.10 -6.76
CA PRO A 261 -24.70 -12.25 -6.70
C PRO A 261 -25.15 -13.42 -7.58
N ASN A 262 -26.23 -13.28 -8.35
CA ASN A 262 -26.58 -14.26 -9.39
C ASN A 262 -25.85 -13.99 -10.69
N ASP A 263 -25.56 -12.72 -10.99
CA ASP A 263 -24.90 -12.33 -12.24
C ASP A 263 -23.38 -12.23 -12.05
N GLU A 264 -22.92 -11.74 -10.90
CA GLU A 264 -21.51 -11.50 -10.62
C GLU A 264 -20.93 -12.44 -9.55
N SER A 265 -19.60 -12.62 -9.59
CA SER A 265 -18.89 -13.53 -8.69
C SER A 265 -18.57 -12.84 -7.36
N THR A 266 -18.50 -13.61 -6.28
CA THR A 266 -18.08 -13.12 -4.96
C THR A 266 -16.67 -13.60 -4.68
N MET A 267 -15.80 -12.69 -4.22
CA MET A 267 -14.39 -12.97 -3.95
C MET A 267 -13.99 -12.53 -2.56
N PHE A 268 -13.29 -13.39 -1.83
CA PHE A 268 -12.48 -13.02 -0.68
C PHE A 268 -11.02 -12.93 -1.12
N TYR A 269 -10.30 -11.92 -0.63
CA TYR A 269 -8.87 -11.81 -0.88
C TYR A 269 -8.10 -11.56 0.42
N TRP A 270 -6.83 -11.95 0.39
CA TRP A 270 -5.84 -11.60 1.39
C TRP A 270 -4.52 -11.26 0.72
N SER A 271 -4.10 -10.01 0.87
CA SER A 271 -2.90 -9.45 0.29
C SER A 271 -1.89 -9.11 1.38
N ASN A 272 -0.63 -9.41 1.12
CA ASN A 272 0.47 -9.17 2.03
C ASN A 272 1.59 -8.44 1.29
N HIS A 273 2.16 -7.44 1.93
CA HIS A 273 3.27 -6.64 1.46
C HIS A 273 4.35 -6.65 2.52
N TRP A 274 5.57 -6.92 2.08
CA TRP A 274 6.75 -6.70 2.88
C TRP A 274 7.71 -5.82 2.10
N ASP A 275 8.27 -4.84 2.80
CA ASP A 275 9.30 -3.98 2.25
C ASP A 275 10.49 -3.85 3.19
N TYR A 276 11.62 -3.47 2.59
CA TYR A 276 12.86 -3.23 3.29
C TYR A 276 13.64 -2.09 2.66
N LEU A 277 14.02 -1.12 3.49
CA LEU A 277 14.84 0.03 3.11
C LEU A 277 16.30 -0.39 2.86
N ILE A 278 16.72 -0.43 1.58
CA ILE A 278 18.07 -0.86 1.18
C ILE A 278 19.06 0.30 1.21
N THR A 279 18.62 1.48 0.80
CA THR A 279 19.37 2.75 0.85
C THR A 279 18.54 3.78 1.58
N ASN A 280 18.96 5.03 1.72
CA ASN A 280 18.15 6.03 2.43
C ASN A 280 16.84 6.44 1.69
N LYS A 281 16.62 5.95 0.45
CA LYS A 281 15.48 6.36 -0.41
C LYS A 281 14.89 5.23 -1.25
N VAL A 282 15.48 4.03 -1.21
CA VAL A 282 15.09 2.91 -2.08
C VAL A 282 14.69 1.73 -1.23
N TYR A 283 13.46 1.28 -1.44
CA TYR A 283 12.87 0.11 -0.83
C TYR A 283 12.86 -1.02 -1.85
N PHE A 284 13.26 -2.20 -1.41
CA PHE A 284 12.84 -3.43 -2.06
C PHE A 284 11.53 -3.89 -1.45
N LEU A 285 10.65 -4.47 -2.27
CA LEU A 285 9.38 -5.02 -1.81
C LEU A 285 9.14 -6.40 -2.40
N THR A 286 8.42 -7.23 -1.65
CA THR A 286 7.75 -8.42 -2.16
C THR A 286 6.32 -8.48 -1.65
N GLU A 287 5.42 -9.01 -2.48
CA GLU A 287 4.01 -9.10 -2.16
C GLU A 287 3.46 -10.47 -2.54
N VAL A 288 2.46 -10.90 -1.80
CA VAL A 288 1.72 -12.14 -2.07
C VAL A 288 0.24 -11.84 -1.95
N ASN A 289 -0.52 -12.16 -2.99
CA ASN A 289 -1.98 -12.06 -2.98
C ASN A 289 -2.58 -13.44 -3.06
N TRP A 290 -3.59 -13.69 -2.25
CA TRP A 290 -4.45 -14.86 -2.35
C TRP A 290 -5.86 -14.40 -2.64
N PHE A 291 -6.46 -15.00 -3.67
CA PHE A 291 -7.82 -14.75 -4.12
C PHE A 291 -8.60 -16.05 -4.04
N ASN A 292 -9.77 -16.01 -3.41
CA ASN A 292 -10.70 -17.11 -3.31
C ASN A 292 -12.08 -16.68 -3.79
N TRP A 293 -12.62 -17.34 -4.80
CA TRP A 293 -13.98 -17.09 -5.25
C TRP A 293 -14.94 -17.92 -4.42
N THR A 294 -15.71 -17.27 -3.56
CA THR A 294 -16.64 -17.95 -2.65
C THR A 294 -17.96 -18.29 -3.35
N ARG A 295 -18.31 -17.58 -4.42
CA ARG A 295 -19.51 -17.80 -5.23
C ARG A 295 -19.25 -17.49 -6.71
N SER A 296 -19.86 -18.28 -7.60
CA SER A 296 -19.87 -18.03 -9.04
C SER A 296 -21.03 -17.11 -9.43
N GLY A 297 -20.83 -16.34 -10.50
CA GLY A 297 -21.93 -15.65 -11.17
C GLY A 297 -22.57 -16.53 -12.25
N ALA A 298 -23.25 -15.90 -13.21
CA ALA A 298 -23.94 -16.56 -14.32
C ALA A 298 -23.34 -16.26 -15.70
N GLY A 299 -22.28 -15.45 -15.77
CA GLY A 299 -21.66 -14.97 -17.00
C GLY A 299 -20.27 -15.54 -17.27
N GLY A 300 -19.46 -14.71 -17.94
CA GLY A 300 -18.04 -14.91 -18.19
C GLY A 300 -17.65 -16.20 -18.93
N ILE A 301 -16.35 -16.51 -18.92
CA ILE A 301 -15.84 -17.77 -19.44
C ILE A 301 -15.85 -18.80 -18.31
N PRO A 302 -16.49 -19.97 -18.48
CA PRO A 302 -16.54 -20.98 -17.44
C PRO A 302 -15.15 -21.31 -16.88
N GLY A 303 -14.99 -21.15 -15.57
CA GLY A 303 -13.77 -21.44 -14.85
C GLY A 303 -12.68 -20.37 -14.93
N ILE A 304 -12.91 -19.17 -15.50
CA ILE A 304 -11.91 -18.10 -15.60
C ILE A 304 -12.47 -16.79 -15.06
N GLU A 305 -11.77 -16.12 -14.15
CA GLU A 305 -12.25 -14.88 -13.51
C GLU A 305 -11.25 -13.72 -13.60
N GLY A 306 -11.74 -12.49 -13.40
CA GLY A 306 -11.07 -11.24 -13.73
C GLY A 306 -10.08 -10.67 -12.71
N GLY A 307 -10.06 -11.20 -11.48
CA GLY A 307 -9.12 -10.77 -10.44
C GLY A 307 -9.49 -9.42 -9.82
N ASP A 308 -8.61 -8.42 -9.94
CA ASP A 308 -8.73 -7.12 -9.26
C ASP A 308 -9.43 -6.04 -10.09
N PHE A 309 -9.09 -5.91 -11.38
CA PHE A 309 -9.70 -4.92 -12.28
C PHE A 309 -11.06 -5.35 -12.84
N PHE A 310 -11.31 -6.66 -12.93
CA PHE A 310 -12.49 -7.20 -13.61
C PHE A 310 -13.29 -8.12 -12.69
N ASN A 311 -14.62 -8.06 -12.80
CA ASN A 311 -15.54 -9.13 -12.41
C ASN A 311 -16.25 -9.59 -13.68
N PHE A 312 -15.98 -10.79 -14.14
CA PHE A 312 -16.66 -11.38 -15.30
C PHE A 312 -17.95 -12.09 -14.90
N GLY A 313 -18.17 -12.30 -13.61
CA GLY A 313 -19.31 -13.08 -13.13
C GLY A 313 -19.26 -14.53 -13.58
N SER A 314 -18.06 -15.11 -13.70
CA SER A 314 -17.89 -16.40 -14.38
C SER A 314 -18.55 -17.55 -13.63
N THR A 315 -19.08 -18.50 -14.41
CA THR A 315 -19.57 -19.77 -13.87
C THR A 315 -18.43 -20.72 -13.51
N GLY A 316 -18.63 -21.61 -12.53
CA GLY A 316 -17.66 -22.66 -12.19
C GLY A 316 -16.38 -22.18 -11.50
N VAL A 317 -16.36 -20.93 -11.00
CA VAL A 317 -15.21 -20.34 -10.30
C VAL A 317 -15.28 -20.53 -8.79
N ALA A 318 -16.44 -20.88 -8.23
CA ALA A 318 -16.63 -21.04 -6.79
C ALA A 318 -15.71 -22.14 -6.21
N GLY A 319 -15.09 -21.83 -5.08
CA GLY A 319 -14.13 -22.68 -4.39
C GLY A 319 -12.73 -22.69 -5.01
N ASN A 320 -12.48 -21.91 -6.07
CA ASN A 320 -11.15 -21.83 -6.65
C ASN A 320 -10.29 -20.78 -5.96
N ASP A 321 -8.98 -21.05 -5.99
CA ASP A 321 -7.95 -20.22 -5.41
C ASP A 321 -6.93 -19.83 -6.48
N ILE A 322 -6.49 -18.58 -6.42
CA ILE A 322 -5.27 -18.11 -7.10
C ILE A 322 -4.36 -17.48 -6.07
N VAL A 323 -3.08 -17.81 -6.16
CA VAL A 323 -2.02 -17.11 -5.43
C VAL A 323 -1.12 -16.44 -6.45
N THR A 324 -0.83 -15.17 -6.24
CA THR A 324 0.17 -14.43 -7.02
C THR A 324 1.29 -13.96 -6.11
N GLY A 325 2.47 -13.83 -6.69
CA GLY A 325 3.66 -13.33 -6.03
C GLY A 325 4.27 -12.22 -6.86
N ALA A 326 4.75 -11.18 -6.18
CA ALA A 326 5.40 -10.05 -6.81
C ALA A 326 6.67 -9.62 -6.08
N PHE A 327 7.56 -9.01 -6.83
CA PHE A 327 8.74 -8.33 -6.31
C PHE A 327 8.94 -7.01 -7.05
N GLY A 328 9.56 -6.05 -6.39
CA GLY A 328 9.71 -4.72 -6.97
C GLY A 328 10.61 -3.81 -6.17
N PHE A 329 10.64 -2.56 -6.60
CA PHE A 329 11.33 -1.49 -5.91
C PHE A 329 10.45 -0.25 -5.84
N LYS A 330 10.60 0.51 -4.76
CA LYS A 330 10.08 1.86 -4.64
C LYS A 330 11.19 2.86 -4.34
N TYR A 331 11.21 3.95 -5.09
CA TYR A 331 12.00 5.12 -4.81
C TYR A 331 11.14 6.16 -4.07
N LYS A 332 11.55 6.54 -2.88
CA LYS A 332 10.87 7.48 -2.00
C LYS A 332 11.84 8.60 -1.59
N PRO A 333 11.94 9.68 -2.38
CA PRO A 333 12.86 10.77 -2.09
C PRO A 333 12.46 11.64 -0.90
N SER A 334 11.17 11.67 -0.56
CA SER A 334 10.55 12.40 0.55
C SER A 334 9.24 11.72 0.97
N CYS A 335 8.61 12.20 2.04
CA CYS A 335 7.29 11.72 2.47
C CYS A 335 6.20 11.88 1.38
N ASN A 336 6.31 12.96 0.60
CA ASN A 336 5.30 13.40 -0.36
C ASN A 336 5.37 12.71 -1.71
N MET A 337 6.38 11.87 -1.97
CA MET A 337 6.56 11.27 -3.29
C MET A 337 7.03 9.81 -3.20
N GLU A 338 6.36 8.94 -3.95
CA GLU A 338 6.83 7.57 -4.19
C GLU A 338 6.73 7.24 -5.68
N LEU A 339 7.74 6.54 -6.20
CA LEU A 339 7.74 5.96 -7.54
C LEU A 339 8.02 4.46 -7.41
N GLY A 340 7.10 3.62 -7.89
CA GLY A 340 7.21 2.17 -7.76
C GLY A 340 7.20 1.44 -9.08
N ILE A 341 7.87 0.29 -9.09
CA ILE A 341 7.79 -0.70 -10.15
C ILE A 341 7.72 -2.09 -9.50
N ALA A 342 6.76 -2.91 -9.93
CA ALA A 342 6.57 -4.26 -9.43
C ALA A 342 6.26 -5.22 -10.58
N TRP A 343 6.82 -6.43 -10.51
CA TRP A 343 6.53 -7.52 -11.42
C TRP A 343 5.82 -8.64 -10.67
N GLU A 344 4.66 -9.05 -11.17
CA GLU A 344 3.79 -10.05 -10.56
C GLU A 344 3.56 -11.25 -11.48
N VAL A 345 3.53 -12.44 -10.88
CA VAL A 345 3.29 -13.71 -11.56
C VAL A 345 2.38 -14.61 -10.73
N PRO A 346 1.61 -15.51 -11.36
CA PRO A 346 0.85 -16.52 -10.63
C PRO A 346 1.80 -17.56 -10.02
N LEU A 347 1.58 -17.91 -8.76
CA LEU A 347 2.25 -18.99 -8.05
C LEU A 347 1.46 -20.30 -8.07
N THR A 348 0.17 -20.23 -8.44
CA THR A 348 -0.70 -21.39 -8.64
C THR A 348 -0.67 -21.90 -10.08
N GLU A 349 -1.02 -23.18 -10.29
CA GLU A 349 -1.21 -23.75 -11.64
C GLU A 349 -2.36 -23.04 -12.38
N ARG A 350 -3.41 -22.67 -11.64
CA ARG A 350 -4.49 -21.81 -12.11
C ARG A 350 -3.99 -20.38 -12.22
N ARG A 351 -4.21 -19.77 -13.39
CA ARG A 351 -3.74 -18.41 -13.73
C ARG A 351 -4.87 -17.42 -14.00
N ASP A 352 -6.07 -17.92 -14.29
CA ASP A 352 -7.20 -17.16 -14.84
C ASP A 352 -6.74 -16.15 -15.89
N VAL A 353 -6.86 -14.85 -15.64
CA VAL A 353 -6.44 -13.81 -16.58
C VAL A 353 -5.00 -13.33 -16.40
N LEU A 354 -4.24 -13.79 -15.41
CA LEU A 354 -2.92 -13.26 -15.08
C LEU A 354 -1.81 -14.25 -15.46
N ASP A 355 -1.14 -14.02 -16.58
CA ASP A 355 0.10 -14.73 -16.92
C ASP A 355 1.32 -14.05 -16.28
N ASN A 356 1.40 -12.74 -16.45
CA ASN A 356 2.32 -11.86 -15.75
C ASN A 356 1.83 -10.42 -15.82
N ARG A 357 2.29 -9.59 -14.89
CA ARG A 357 1.90 -8.19 -14.81
C ARG A 357 3.05 -7.29 -14.39
N LEU A 358 3.23 -6.21 -15.12
CA LEU A 358 4.07 -5.08 -14.70
C LEU A 358 3.16 -3.98 -14.16
N THR A 359 3.39 -3.55 -12.92
CA THR A 359 2.75 -2.38 -12.33
C THR A 359 3.79 -1.30 -12.12
N VAL A 360 3.49 -0.07 -12.56
CA VAL A 360 4.26 1.13 -12.27
C VAL A 360 3.32 2.11 -11.59
N ASP A 361 3.74 2.71 -10.49
CA ASP A 361 2.96 3.75 -9.81
C ASP A 361 3.78 5.01 -9.53
N ALA A 362 3.07 6.13 -9.43
CA ALA A 362 3.60 7.39 -8.95
C ALA A 362 2.59 7.99 -7.96
N ILE A 363 3.03 8.22 -6.73
CA ILE A 363 2.22 8.76 -5.65
C ILE A 363 2.73 10.15 -5.31
N PHE A 364 1.80 11.09 -5.24
CA PHE A 364 2.02 12.45 -4.75
C PHE A 364 1.11 12.70 -3.56
N ARG A 365 1.68 13.13 -2.43
CA ARG A 365 0.95 13.40 -1.19
C ARG A 365 0.98 14.86 -0.82
N TYR A 366 -0.16 15.34 -0.34
CA TYR A 366 -0.30 16.64 0.30
C TYR A 366 -0.02 16.50 1.79
#